data_AF-M5GAH8-F1
#
_entry.id   AF-M5GAH8-F1
#
_cell.length_a   1.000
_cell.length_b   1.000
_cell.length_c   1.000
_cell.angle_alpha   90.00
_cell.angle_beta   90.00
_cell.angle_gamma   90.00
#
_symmetry.space_group_name_H-M   'P 1'
#
loop_
_entity.id
_entity.type
_entity.pdbx_description
1 polymer ?
#
loop_
_entity_poly.entity_id
_entity_poly.type
_entity_poly.pdbx_seq_one_letter_code
_entity_poly.pdbx_strand_id
1 'polypeptide(L)'
;MSASRGDGGYYGRTPSRNAPPGSVRRSSQYSGRASAAALAQINQPKTEMRPIRDKQWIAMAAQTVMDHLIENRFPLPLERKMFDQGPTLKLFQAMFMFLTHDVLYPGYVFGKGGRKFEEDVITLMKDLRYPHADQISRTALQAAGSGHAWPATLAMLYWMVELSQAKLQWFNPEMCDDPNLTPIEKLSPEQSNMPERYFIDYLNQAYRAFLDGSDDFSDLDQQLRQSLGKVTMHPVFQELTFSGIEQSNGAVIQETERKAGQLKKTVAEIEQIMSHVRVIQSPRNERDQLEKEHELQLADSVKFQKMIEHNNQKKSKLEDALQVLNAAISEAEERLVALRTEHGGLLKAVEEQNLSPEEATRMTTERDTLARTLKDLHDRVAEASKTQWEREMAVAKRGSSMEDAIQEYMQVVYRAGLFPDAPKPFDQIQFGLDVNLTAPPAEMLNADIRHSIRPAVTRFGEERRLVRTRLDDERIVVEDELDRLTQFVENQKEELENREVRLNQLLERADEIREHAATETADSNLESARLEREVANIRTAAQQSALGLDSRLQALEIEYADLQHKTARLRDEVLKEVVNHTEAIVTFRTQVSASLDSLALYAENN
;
A
#
# COMPACT_ATOMS: atom_id res chain seq x y z
N MET A 1 32.42 29.73 -69.10
CA MET A 1 32.10 31.12 -68.70
C MET A 1 30.96 31.09 -67.71
N SER A 2 30.91 32.11 -66.85
CA SER A 2 29.95 32.36 -65.76
C SER A 2 30.29 31.69 -64.42
N ALA A 3 30.74 32.55 -63.53
CA ALA A 3 31.00 32.33 -62.13
C ALA A 3 29.97 33.12 -61.30
N SER A 4 29.78 32.64 -60.07
CA SER A 4 29.51 33.40 -58.85
C SER A 4 28.06 33.66 -58.41
N ARG A 5 27.74 33.01 -57.27
CA ARG A 5 26.98 33.46 -56.07
C ARG A 5 25.47 33.72 -56.24
N GLY A 6 24.60 33.39 -55.28
CA GLY A 6 24.81 32.98 -53.89
C GLY A 6 23.55 32.38 -53.26
N ASP A 7 23.84 31.74 -52.15
CA ASP A 7 23.12 30.75 -51.35
C ASP A 7 21.88 31.27 -50.60
N GLY A 8 21.00 30.35 -50.18
CA GLY A 8 19.86 30.65 -49.30
C GLY A 8 18.63 29.76 -49.41
N GLY A 9 18.81 28.44 -49.60
CA GLY A 9 17.74 27.46 -49.73
C GLY A 9 16.90 27.28 -48.45
N TYR A 10 15.61 27.49 -48.59
CA TYR A 10 14.53 26.91 -47.79
C TYR A 10 14.66 25.36 -47.80
N TYR A 11 14.61 24.74 -46.62
CA TYR A 11 13.93 23.48 -46.25
C TYR A 11 14.63 22.87 -45.02
N GLY A 12 13.96 23.03 -43.89
CA GLY A 12 14.40 22.55 -42.59
C GLY A 12 14.47 21.03 -42.50
N ARG A 13 15.54 20.56 -41.87
CA ARG A 13 15.67 19.19 -41.36
C ARG A 13 14.79 19.01 -40.13
N THR A 14 13.99 17.95 -40.12
CA THR A 14 13.39 17.38 -38.92
C THR A 14 14.46 16.73 -38.03
N PRO A 15 14.31 16.79 -36.71
CA PRO A 15 14.45 15.57 -35.92
C PRO A 15 13.24 15.33 -35.01
N SER A 16 12.89 14.05 -34.95
CA SER A 16 11.88 13.40 -34.12
C SER A 16 12.00 13.73 -32.62
N ARG A 17 10.88 14.10 -31.99
CA ARG A 17 10.54 13.71 -30.60
C ARG A 17 9.02 13.80 -30.38
N ASN A 18 8.34 12.66 -30.51
CA ASN A 18 6.94 12.48 -30.14
C ASN A 18 6.81 12.27 -28.62
N ALA A 19 6.04 13.12 -27.96
CA ALA A 19 5.32 12.84 -26.71
C ALA A 19 3.94 13.52 -26.83
N PRO A 20 2.83 12.84 -26.46
CA PRO A 20 1.49 13.39 -26.66
C PRO A 20 1.19 14.50 -25.64
N PRO A 21 0.44 15.56 -26.00
CA PRO A 21 0.05 16.59 -25.06
C PRO A 21 -1.03 16.08 -24.11
N GLY A 22 -0.82 16.33 -22.81
CA GLY A 22 -1.72 15.96 -21.73
C GLY A 22 -3.08 16.65 -21.86
N SER A 23 -4.13 15.84 -21.68
CA SER A 23 -5.53 16.21 -21.56
C SER A 23 -5.73 17.30 -20.50
N VAL A 24 -6.11 18.50 -20.94
CA VAL A 24 -6.65 19.57 -20.08
C VAL A 24 -8.02 19.13 -19.58
N ARG A 25 -8.08 18.55 -18.38
CA ARG A 25 -9.34 18.39 -17.65
C ARG A 25 -9.67 19.71 -16.96
N ARG A 26 -10.77 20.34 -17.41
CA ARG A 26 -11.48 21.40 -16.69
C ARG A 26 -11.92 20.85 -15.32
N SER A 27 -11.43 21.45 -14.23
CA SER A 27 -12.03 21.28 -12.91
C SER A 27 -13.11 22.34 -12.72
N SER A 28 -14.35 21.90 -12.49
CA SER A 28 -15.42 22.71 -11.94
C SER A 28 -15.14 22.97 -10.47
N GLN A 29 -15.25 24.23 -10.05
CA GLN A 29 -15.20 24.65 -8.66
C GLN A 29 -16.53 24.26 -8.00
N TYR A 30 -16.47 23.40 -6.98
CA TYR A 30 -17.53 23.32 -5.97
C TYR A 30 -16.90 23.56 -4.61
N SER A 31 -17.45 24.55 -3.91
CA SER A 31 -17.05 24.97 -2.57
C SER A 31 -17.49 23.92 -1.56
N GLY A 32 -16.53 23.36 -0.83
CA GLY A 32 -16.75 22.47 0.30
C GLY A 32 -15.53 22.50 1.19
N ARG A 33 -15.67 23.12 2.38
CA ARG A 33 -14.65 23.12 3.42
C ARG A 33 -14.37 21.68 3.86
N ALA A 34 -13.22 21.13 3.46
CA ALA A 34 -12.64 19.95 4.07
C ALA A 34 -11.33 20.35 4.76
N SER A 35 -11.26 20.03 6.05
CA SER A 35 -10.22 20.39 7.00
C SER A 35 -8.82 19.96 6.52
N ALA A 36 -7.87 20.90 6.56
CA ALA A 36 -6.45 20.72 6.22
C ALA A 36 -5.69 19.69 7.10
N ALA A 37 -6.35 19.09 8.10
CA ALA A 37 -5.78 18.06 8.97
C ALA A 37 -5.59 16.70 8.27
N ALA A 38 -6.32 16.42 7.18
CA ALA A 38 -6.27 15.10 6.52
C ALA A 38 -5.02 14.89 5.62
N LEU A 39 -4.37 15.96 5.17
CA LEU A 39 -3.19 15.87 4.28
C LEU A 39 -1.86 15.71 5.05
N ALA A 40 -1.82 16.01 6.34
CA ALA A 40 -0.61 15.91 7.17
C ALA A 40 -0.27 14.48 7.61
N GLN A 41 -1.21 13.53 7.52
CA GLN A 41 -0.99 12.11 7.90
C GLN A 41 -0.41 11.23 6.79
N ILE A 42 -0.19 11.77 5.59
CA ILE A 42 0.21 10.95 4.44
C ILE A 42 1.73 10.62 4.45
N ASN A 43 2.55 11.35 5.21
CA ASN A 43 4.02 11.26 5.13
C ASN A 43 4.78 10.98 6.46
N GLN A 44 4.12 10.48 7.50
CA GLN A 44 4.86 9.83 8.60
C GLN A 44 5.13 8.36 8.23
N PRO A 45 6.29 7.77 8.59
CA PRO A 45 6.47 6.33 8.49
C PRO A 45 5.37 5.69 9.34
N LYS A 46 4.34 5.14 8.68
CA LYS A 46 3.19 4.54 9.36
C LYS A 46 3.73 3.42 10.24
N THR A 47 3.67 3.63 11.55
CA THR A 47 3.94 2.59 12.53
C THR A 47 2.96 1.45 12.27
N GLU A 48 3.45 0.22 12.17
CA GLU A 48 2.58 -0.96 12.02
C GLU A 48 1.66 -1.04 13.24
N MET A 49 0.38 -0.75 13.01
CA MET A 49 -0.63 -0.71 14.08
C MET A 49 -1.23 -2.09 14.35
N ARG A 50 -1.15 -3.02 13.39
CA ARG A 50 -1.68 -4.37 13.58
C ARG A 50 -0.75 -5.14 14.51
N PRO A 51 -1.28 -5.97 15.43
CA PRO A 51 -0.50 -6.77 16.34
C PRO A 51 0.10 -7.99 15.62
N ILE A 52 0.94 -7.76 14.60
CA ILE A 52 1.47 -8.81 13.72
C ILE A 52 2.35 -9.83 14.46
N ARG A 53 2.82 -9.49 15.68
CA ARG A 53 3.61 -10.38 16.54
C ARG A 53 2.76 -11.21 17.51
N ASP A 54 1.48 -10.90 17.65
CA ASP A 54 0.56 -11.64 18.51
C ASP A 54 0.15 -12.96 17.84
N LYS A 55 0.31 -14.07 18.56
CA LYS A 55 -0.04 -15.42 18.09
C LYS A 55 -1.52 -15.55 17.76
N GLN A 56 -2.40 -14.89 18.51
CA GLN A 56 -3.84 -14.93 18.24
C GLN A 56 -4.18 -14.23 16.93
N TRP A 57 -3.58 -13.06 16.71
CA TRP A 57 -3.76 -12.31 15.47
C TRP A 57 -3.18 -13.07 14.26
N ILE A 58 -1.98 -13.65 14.39
CA ILE A 58 -1.38 -14.49 13.33
C ILE A 58 -2.31 -15.66 12.99
N ALA A 59 -2.87 -16.32 14.01
CA ALA A 59 -3.78 -17.45 13.80
C ALA A 59 -5.07 -17.03 13.06
N MET A 60 -5.66 -15.90 13.46
CA MET A 60 -6.83 -15.31 12.81
C MET A 60 -6.53 -14.92 11.36
N ALA A 61 -5.46 -14.14 11.13
CA ALA A 61 -5.08 -13.68 9.80
C ALA A 61 -4.79 -14.85 8.84
N ALA A 62 -4.10 -15.89 9.34
CA ALA A 62 -3.89 -17.11 8.58
C ALA A 62 -5.19 -17.84 8.21
N GLN A 63 -6.19 -17.83 9.10
CA GLN A 63 -7.49 -18.44 8.83
C GLN A 63 -8.24 -17.64 7.76
N THR A 64 -8.32 -16.32 7.91
CA THR A 64 -8.99 -15.44 6.95
C THR A 64 -8.39 -15.56 5.55
N VAL A 65 -7.06 -15.59 5.44
CA VAL A 65 -6.38 -15.79 4.15
C VAL A 65 -6.71 -17.16 3.57
N MET A 66 -6.69 -18.22 4.39
CA MET A 66 -7.01 -19.57 3.95
C MET A 66 -8.46 -19.68 3.44
N ASP A 67 -9.42 -19.18 4.22
CA ASP A 67 -10.84 -19.26 3.90
C ASP A 67 -11.14 -18.53 2.58
N HIS A 68 -10.58 -17.33 2.40
CA HIS A 68 -10.75 -16.58 1.15
C HIS A 68 -10.17 -17.31 -0.07
N LEU A 69 -8.99 -17.92 0.07
CA LEU A 69 -8.38 -18.71 -1.01
C LEU A 69 -9.22 -19.95 -1.34
N ILE A 70 -9.80 -20.61 -0.34
CA ILE A 70 -10.69 -21.77 -0.56
C ILE A 70 -11.98 -21.33 -1.25
N GLU A 71 -12.62 -20.25 -0.78
CA GLU A 71 -13.85 -19.70 -1.36
C GLU A 71 -13.69 -19.31 -2.83
N ASN A 72 -12.56 -18.68 -3.18
CA ASN A 72 -12.26 -18.27 -4.55
C ASN A 72 -11.65 -19.39 -5.42
N ARG A 73 -11.64 -20.65 -4.93
CA ARG A 73 -11.16 -21.85 -5.66
C ARG A 73 -9.68 -21.78 -6.04
N PHE A 74 -8.82 -21.43 -5.08
CA PHE A 74 -7.37 -21.52 -5.24
C PHE A 74 -6.95 -22.94 -5.70
N PRO A 75 -6.09 -23.07 -6.73
CA PRO A 75 -5.87 -24.34 -7.43
C PRO A 75 -5.01 -25.35 -6.65
N LEU A 76 -4.29 -24.93 -5.60
CA LEU A 76 -3.44 -25.81 -4.80
C LEU A 76 -4.15 -26.21 -3.49
N PRO A 77 -3.95 -27.45 -3.00
CA PRO A 77 -4.53 -27.88 -1.74
C PRO A 77 -3.94 -27.07 -0.58
N LEU A 78 -4.82 -26.57 0.29
CA LEU A 78 -4.45 -25.79 1.47
C LEU A 78 -4.74 -26.58 2.74
N GLU A 79 -3.76 -26.68 3.64
CA GLU A 79 -3.93 -27.24 4.98
C GLU A 79 -3.48 -26.24 6.05
N ARG A 80 -4.16 -26.23 7.20
CA ARG A 80 -3.89 -25.31 8.31
C ARG A 80 -2.41 -25.31 8.74
N LYS A 81 -1.80 -26.50 8.80
CA LYS A 81 -0.39 -26.68 9.18
C LYS A 81 0.59 -25.92 8.29
N MET A 82 0.25 -25.68 7.02
CA MET A 82 1.10 -24.95 6.08
C MET A 82 1.24 -23.47 6.44
N PHE A 83 0.31 -22.91 7.20
CA PHE A 83 0.31 -21.51 7.63
C PHE A 83 0.91 -21.36 9.04
N ASP A 84 0.70 -22.35 9.92
CA ASP A 84 1.22 -22.31 11.29
C ASP A 84 2.76 -22.41 11.33
N GLN A 85 3.38 -23.14 10.40
CA GLN A 85 4.84 -23.30 10.29
C GLN A 85 5.49 -22.30 9.32
N GLY A 86 4.67 -21.48 8.65
CA GLY A 86 5.07 -20.64 7.53
C GLY A 86 5.08 -21.42 6.20
N PRO A 87 4.49 -20.87 5.12
CA PRO A 87 4.35 -21.57 3.85
C PRO A 87 5.68 -21.68 3.12
N THR A 88 5.82 -22.71 2.29
CA THR A 88 6.97 -22.79 1.37
C THR A 88 7.01 -21.57 0.44
N LEU A 89 8.21 -21.18 -0.02
CA LEU A 89 8.35 -20.03 -0.93
C LEU A 89 7.46 -20.16 -2.18
N LYS A 90 7.34 -21.36 -2.76
CA LYS A 90 6.47 -21.63 -3.90
C LYS A 90 5.00 -21.44 -3.58
N LEU A 91 4.55 -21.89 -2.39
CA LEU A 91 3.18 -21.71 -1.96
C LEU A 91 2.86 -20.23 -1.72
N PHE A 92 3.76 -19.50 -1.05
CA PHE A 92 3.64 -18.06 -0.85
C PHE A 92 3.54 -17.30 -2.20
N GLN A 93 4.42 -17.61 -3.16
CA GLN A 93 4.39 -17.01 -4.49
C GLN A 93 3.06 -17.28 -5.19
N ALA A 94 2.57 -18.52 -5.16
CA ALA A 94 1.30 -18.89 -5.76
C ALA A 94 0.11 -18.15 -5.11
N MET A 95 0.08 -18.08 -3.77
CA MET A 95 -0.95 -17.33 -3.04
C MET A 95 -0.93 -15.84 -3.39
N PHE A 96 0.25 -15.23 -3.40
CA PHE A 96 0.40 -13.82 -3.75
C PHE A 96 -0.06 -13.54 -5.18
N MET A 97 0.40 -14.35 -6.15
CA MET A 97 -0.01 -14.24 -7.55
C MET A 97 -1.54 -14.35 -7.69
N PHE A 98 -2.15 -15.30 -6.99
CA PHE A 98 -3.60 -15.47 -7.00
C PHE A 98 -4.33 -14.24 -6.45
N LEU A 99 -3.94 -13.76 -5.27
CA LEU A 99 -4.53 -12.55 -4.68
C LEU A 99 -4.30 -11.31 -5.55
N THR A 100 -3.17 -11.21 -6.26
CA THR A 100 -2.97 -10.10 -7.20
C THR A 100 -3.94 -10.15 -8.38
N HIS A 101 -4.33 -11.33 -8.87
CA HIS A 101 -5.36 -11.43 -9.89
C HIS A 101 -6.73 -10.97 -9.36
N ASP A 102 -7.07 -11.36 -8.13
CA ASP A 102 -8.32 -10.93 -7.48
C ASP A 102 -8.36 -9.41 -7.28
N VAL A 103 -7.26 -8.82 -6.83
CA VAL A 103 -7.15 -7.37 -6.57
C VAL A 103 -7.04 -6.55 -7.86
N LEU A 104 -6.21 -6.93 -8.84
CA LEU A 104 -5.79 -6.05 -9.95
C LEU A 104 -6.35 -6.39 -11.34
N TYR A 105 -7.33 -7.30 -11.43
CA TYR A 105 -7.89 -7.83 -12.70
C TYR A 105 -6.94 -8.85 -13.38
N PRO A 106 -7.44 -9.84 -14.15
CA PRO A 106 -6.65 -11.00 -14.63
C PRO A 106 -5.44 -10.74 -15.56
N GLY A 107 -5.02 -9.49 -15.77
CA GLY A 107 -4.01 -9.13 -16.78
C GLY A 107 -2.57 -8.92 -16.27
N TYR A 108 -2.31 -8.99 -14.96
CA TYR A 108 -0.96 -8.73 -14.44
C TYR A 108 -0.01 -9.90 -14.73
N VAL A 109 1.14 -9.61 -15.34
CA VAL A 109 2.17 -10.61 -15.69
C VAL A 109 3.45 -10.33 -14.90
N PHE A 110 3.82 -11.27 -14.03
CA PHE A 110 5.08 -11.24 -13.29
C PHE A 110 6.29 -11.52 -14.21
N GLY A 111 7.44 -10.97 -13.87
CA GLY A 111 8.70 -11.17 -14.58
C GLY A 111 8.87 -10.35 -15.85
N LYS A 112 7.98 -9.38 -16.11
CA LYS A 112 8.03 -8.54 -17.32
C LYS A 112 9.36 -7.78 -17.35
N GLY A 113 10.13 -7.95 -18.42
CA GLY A 113 11.44 -7.31 -18.59
C GLY A 113 12.56 -7.95 -17.75
N GLY A 114 12.40 -9.21 -17.31
CA GLY A 114 13.42 -9.93 -16.55
C GLY A 114 13.49 -9.56 -15.06
N ARG A 115 12.50 -8.82 -14.54
CA ARG A 115 12.39 -8.50 -13.11
C ARG A 115 12.22 -9.78 -12.30
N LYS A 116 12.82 -9.80 -11.11
CA LYS A 116 12.62 -10.90 -10.17
C LYS A 116 11.26 -10.76 -9.48
N PHE A 117 10.70 -11.89 -9.04
CA PHE A 117 9.40 -11.92 -8.37
C PHE A 117 9.30 -10.90 -7.21
N GLU A 118 10.35 -10.80 -6.39
CA GLU A 118 10.36 -9.90 -5.24
C GLU A 118 10.32 -8.42 -5.63
N GLU A 119 10.90 -8.07 -6.78
CA GLU A 119 10.86 -6.71 -7.33
C GLU A 119 9.46 -6.34 -7.81
N ASP A 120 8.77 -7.28 -8.47
CA ASP A 120 7.38 -7.10 -8.84
C ASP A 120 6.48 -6.97 -7.62
N VAL A 121 6.67 -7.79 -6.57
CA VAL A 121 5.91 -7.66 -5.31
C VAL A 121 6.10 -6.29 -4.67
N ILE A 122 7.33 -5.81 -4.52
CA ILE A 122 7.61 -4.50 -3.92
C ILE A 122 6.99 -3.37 -4.75
N THR A 123 7.14 -3.43 -6.08
CA THR A 123 6.57 -2.42 -7.00
C THR A 123 5.04 -2.41 -6.87
N LEU A 124 4.42 -3.59 -6.88
CA LEU A 124 2.98 -3.72 -6.80
C LEU A 124 2.40 -3.22 -5.48
N MET A 125 3.07 -3.53 -4.36
CA MET A 125 2.66 -3.03 -3.05
C MET A 125 2.76 -1.51 -2.96
N LYS A 126 3.76 -0.90 -3.63
CA LYS A 126 3.85 0.57 -3.74
C LYS A 126 2.75 1.15 -4.61
N ASP A 127 2.45 0.53 -5.76
CA ASP A 127 1.40 0.97 -6.67
C ASP A 127 0.00 0.87 -6.03
N LEU A 128 -0.23 -0.20 -5.26
CA LEU A 128 -1.43 -0.41 -4.43
C LEU A 128 -1.47 0.46 -3.17
N ARG A 129 -0.42 1.26 -2.92
CA ARG A 129 -0.26 2.13 -1.74
C ARG A 129 -0.40 1.39 -0.41
N TYR A 130 0.14 0.17 -0.34
CA TYR A 130 0.18 -0.59 0.90
C TYR A 130 0.95 0.21 1.97
N PRO A 131 0.34 0.49 3.15
CA PRO A 131 0.91 1.37 4.17
C PRO A 131 2.33 1.02 4.64
N HIS A 132 2.68 -0.27 4.63
CA HIS A 132 3.97 -0.78 5.09
C HIS A 132 4.84 -1.32 3.95
N ALA A 133 4.63 -0.86 2.72
CA ALA A 133 5.38 -1.32 1.54
C ALA A 133 6.90 -1.16 1.70
N ASP A 134 7.38 -0.08 2.32
CA ASP A 134 8.81 0.18 2.54
C ASP A 134 9.44 -0.71 3.63
N GLN A 135 8.63 -1.37 4.47
CA GLN A 135 9.11 -2.28 5.51
C GLN A 135 9.32 -3.71 4.98
N ILE A 136 8.81 -4.01 3.78
CA ILE A 136 8.97 -5.32 3.14
C ILE A 136 10.29 -5.33 2.36
N SER A 137 11.30 -5.97 2.93
CA SER A 137 12.60 -6.11 2.27
C SER A 137 12.60 -7.26 1.24
N ARG A 138 13.47 -7.15 0.23
CA ARG A 138 13.69 -8.22 -0.75
C ARG A 138 14.06 -9.55 -0.09
N THR A 139 14.89 -9.50 0.95
CA THR A 139 15.33 -10.69 1.70
C THR A 139 14.16 -11.35 2.45
N ALA A 140 13.23 -10.56 3.01
CA ALA A 140 12.03 -11.10 3.65
C ALA A 140 11.14 -11.84 2.64
N LEU A 141 11.05 -11.37 1.40
CA LEU A 141 10.28 -12.04 0.34
C LEU A 141 10.96 -13.32 -0.20
N GLN A 142 12.29 -13.36 -0.25
CA GLN A 142 13.04 -14.57 -0.62
C GLN A 142 12.85 -15.72 0.39
N ALA A 143 12.58 -15.38 1.65
CA ALA A 143 12.33 -16.31 2.74
C ALA A 143 10.97 -16.04 3.41
N ALA A 144 9.92 -15.84 2.60
CA ALA A 144 8.63 -15.34 3.05
C ALA A 144 7.94 -16.19 4.14
N GLY A 145 8.20 -17.50 4.18
CA GLY A 145 7.69 -18.41 5.22
C GLY A 145 8.61 -18.60 6.43
N SER A 146 9.75 -17.91 6.51
CA SER A 146 10.62 -18.01 7.69
C SER A 146 9.97 -17.41 8.93
N GLY A 147 10.26 -17.94 10.12
CA GLY A 147 9.60 -17.50 11.37
C GLY A 147 9.71 -15.99 11.67
N HIS A 148 10.74 -15.31 11.13
CA HIS A 148 10.90 -13.86 11.27
C HIS A 148 10.18 -13.05 10.19
N ALA A 149 10.09 -13.55 8.95
CA ALA A 149 9.47 -12.84 7.84
C ALA A 149 7.95 -13.11 7.72
N TRP A 150 7.51 -14.31 8.12
CA TRP A 150 6.13 -14.77 7.97
C TRP A 150 5.10 -13.85 8.58
N PRO A 151 5.28 -13.30 9.80
CA PRO A 151 4.31 -12.33 10.35
C PRO A 151 4.05 -11.12 9.45
N ALA A 152 5.11 -10.57 8.83
CA ALA A 152 5.01 -9.38 7.98
C ALA A 152 4.44 -9.73 6.59
N THR A 153 4.85 -10.86 6.01
CA THR A 153 4.35 -11.31 4.69
C THR A 153 2.92 -11.84 4.77
N LEU A 154 2.52 -12.47 5.88
CA LEU A 154 1.13 -12.82 6.17
C LEU A 154 0.27 -11.56 6.32
N ALA A 155 0.76 -10.54 7.02
CA ALA A 155 0.04 -9.28 7.17
C ALA A 155 -0.18 -8.57 5.83
N MET A 156 0.76 -8.71 4.90
CA MET A 156 0.59 -8.25 3.52
C MET A 156 -0.50 -9.05 2.79
N LEU A 157 -0.46 -10.39 2.84
CA LEU A 157 -1.48 -11.25 2.20
C LEU A 157 -2.88 -11.00 2.77
N TYR A 158 -2.99 -10.89 4.10
CA TYR A 158 -4.22 -10.55 4.80
C TYR A 158 -4.79 -9.21 4.33
N TRP A 159 -3.94 -8.18 4.22
CA TRP A 159 -4.36 -6.89 3.70
C TRP A 159 -4.85 -6.97 2.25
N MET A 160 -4.21 -7.79 1.41
CA MET A 160 -4.67 -8.02 0.05
C MET A 160 -6.04 -8.71 -0.01
N VAL A 161 -6.33 -9.61 0.93
CA VAL A 161 -7.66 -10.23 1.08
C VAL A 161 -8.70 -9.20 1.52
N GLU A 162 -8.39 -8.36 2.50
CA GLU A 162 -9.30 -7.27 2.89
C GLU A 162 -9.54 -6.31 1.72
N LEU A 163 -8.51 -6.00 0.94
CA LEU A 163 -8.63 -5.16 -0.24
C LEU A 163 -9.46 -5.81 -1.34
N SER A 164 -9.32 -7.13 -1.58
CA SER A 164 -10.14 -7.84 -2.57
C SER A 164 -11.61 -7.87 -2.16
N GLN A 165 -11.90 -8.11 -0.88
CA GLN A 165 -13.26 -8.09 -0.33
C GLN A 165 -13.86 -6.68 -0.39
N ALA A 166 -13.10 -5.65 0.01
CA ALA A 166 -13.51 -4.26 -0.11
C ALA A 166 -13.78 -3.87 -1.58
N LYS A 167 -12.95 -4.34 -2.51
CA LYS A 167 -13.17 -4.15 -3.95
C LYS A 167 -14.43 -4.86 -4.45
N LEU A 168 -14.85 -5.98 -3.89
CA LEU A 168 -16.11 -6.63 -4.27
C LEU A 168 -17.33 -5.93 -3.66
N GLN A 169 -17.15 -5.24 -2.55
CA GLN A 169 -18.23 -4.58 -1.81
C GLN A 169 -18.19 -3.04 -1.90
N TRP A 170 -17.36 -2.47 -2.78
CA TRP A 170 -17.18 -1.01 -2.89
C TRP A 170 -18.46 -0.25 -3.22
N PHE A 171 -19.39 -0.92 -3.90
CA PHE A 171 -20.70 -0.40 -4.27
C PHE A 171 -21.79 -0.71 -3.23
N ASN A 172 -21.45 -1.42 -2.14
CA ASN A 172 -22.41 -1.72 -1.09
C ASN A 172 -22.77 -0.43 -0.33
N PRO A 173 -24.03 0.03 -0.37
CA PRO A 173 -24.44 1.27 0.26
C PRO A 173 -24.31 1.27 1.79
N GLU A 174 -24.18 0.09 2.42
CA GLU A 174 -23.96 -0.03 3.87
C GLU A 174 -22.48 0.20 4.27
N MET A 175 -21.56 0.14 3.31
CA MET A 175 -20.11 0.23 3.53
C MET A 175 -19.47 1.48 2.91
N CYS A 176 -20.22 2.23 2.09
CA CYS A 176 -19.74 3.44 1.40
C CYS A 176 -20.76 4.59 1.51
N ASP A 177 -20.38 5.65 2.23
CA ASP A 177 -21.17 6.87 2.41
C ASP A 177 -21.07 7.85 1.22
N ASP A 178 -20.79 7.38 -0.01
CA ASP A 178 -20.81 8.24 -1.19
C ASP A 178 -22.26 8.44 -1.67
N PRO A 179 -22.80 9.67 -1.66
CA PRO A 179 -24.13 9.96 -2.18
C PRO A 179 -24.32 9.53 -3.65
N ASN A 180 -23.23 9.42 -4.41
CA ASN A 180 -23.24 8.96 -5.80
C ASN A 180 -23.27 7.44 -5.95
N LEU A 181 -23.14 6.65 -4.88
CA LEU A 181 -23.25 5.19 -4.94
C LEU A 181 -24.52 4.68 -4.25
N THR A 182 -25.21 5.55 -3.50
CA THR A 182 -26.49 5.23 -2.89
C THR A 182 -27.58 5.04 -3.97
N PRO A 183 -28.43 4.00 -3.86
CA PRO A 183 -29.61 3.84 -4.70
C PRO A 183 -30.51 5.08 -4.62
N ILE A 184 -31.04 5.52 -5.76
CA ILE A 184 -31.80 6.78 -5.88
C ILE A 184 -33.02 6.79 -4.94
N GLU A 185 -33.60 5.63 -4.67
CA GLU A 185 -34.75 5.42 -3.77
C GLU A 185 -34.46 5.74 -2.30
N LYS A 186 -33.19 5.67 -1.89
CA LYS A 186 -32.76 5.90 -0.50
C LYS A 186 -32.23 7.32 -0.27
N LEU A 187 -32.14 8.14 -1.32
CA LEU A 187 -31.63 9.50 -1.23
C LEU A 187 -32.73 10.48 -0.77
N SER A 188 -32.36 11.43 0.07
CA SER A 188 -33.28 12.50 0.48
C SER A 188 -33.55 13.47 -0.69
N PRO A 189 -34.81 13.88 -0.94
CA PRO A 189 -35.17 14.84 -2.00
C PRO A 189 -34.46 16.20 -1.92
N GLU A 190 -33.87 16.54 -0.77
CA GLU A 190 -33.19 17.82 -0.52
C GLU A 190 -31.76 17.89 -1.09
N GLN A 191 -31.22 16.79 -1.62
CA GLN A 191 -29.90 16.77 -2.23
C GLN A 191 -29.91 17.48 -3.60
N SER A 192 -29.04 18.48 -3.78
CA SER A 192 -29.10 19.45 -4.89
C SER A 192 -28.99 18.89 -6.32
N ASN A 193 -28.71 17.59 -6.52
CA ASN A 193 -28.43 17.01 -7.85
C ASN A 193 -29.38 15.87 -8.27
N MET A 194 -30.57 15.73 -7.65
CA MET A 194 -31.52 14.67 -7.99
C MET A 194 -31.91 14.59 -9.49
N PRO A 195 -32.17 15.71 -10.21
CA PRO A 195 -32.50 15.65 -11.65
C PRO A 195 -31.38 15.05 -12.50
N GLU A 196 -30.14 15.43 -12.22
CA GLU A 196 -28.96 14.93 -12.94
C GLU A 196 -28.70 13.45 -12.64
N ARG A 197 -29.02 13.02 -11.41
CA ARG A 197 -28.95 11.61 -11.01
C ARG A 197 -29.91 10.72 -11.78
N TYR A 198 -31.17 11.12 -11.92
CA TYR A 198 -32.16 10.39 -12.73
C TYR A 198 -31.77 10.37 -14.22
N PHE A 199 -31.18 11.45 -14.72
CA PHE A 199 -30.71 11.52 -16.10
C PHE A 199 -29.51 10.60 -16.36
N ILE A 200 -28.53 10.54 -15.46
CA ILE A 200 -27.39 9.62 -15.58
C ILE A 200 -27.84 8.15 -15.54
N ASP A 201 -28.81 7.82 -14.69
CA ASP A 201 -29.37 6.46 -14.64
C ASP A 201 -30.08 6.08 -15.95
N TYR A 202 -30.90 6.99 -16.50
CA TYR A 202 -31.48 6.85 -17.83
C TYR A 202 -30.41 6.63 -18.91
N LEU A 203 -29.36 7.46 -18.93
CA LEU A 203 -28.26 7.32 -19.91
C LEU A 203 -27.56 5.97 -19.80
N ASN A 204 -27.32 5.47 -18.59
CA ASN A 204 -26.70 4.16 -18.40
C ASN A 204 -27.58 3.02 -18.94
N GLN A 205 -28.89 3.09 -18.73
CA GLN A 205 -29.84 2.09 -19.21
C GLN A 205 -30.03 2.17 -20.73
N ALA A 206 -30.20 3.37 -21.27
CA ALA A 206 -30.31 3.60 -22.71
C ALA A 206 -29.02 3.19 -23.44
N TYR A 207 -27.84 3.50 -22.88
CA TYR A 207 -26.56 3.11 -23.46
C TYR A 207 -26.34 1.59 -23.45
N ARG A 208 -26.79 0.87 -22.39
CA ARG A 208 -26.77 -0.60 -22.38
C ARG A 208 -27.70 -1.18 -23.46
N ALA A 209 -28.93 -0.68 -23.53
CA ALA A 209 -29.89 -1.10 -24.55
C ALA A 209 -29.36 -0.82 -25.98
N PHE A 210 -28.66 0.30 -26.17
CA PHE A 210 -27.97 0.62 -27.42
C PHE A 210 -26.82 -0.36 -27.73
N LEU A 211 -26.00 -0.72 -26.74
CA LEU A 211 -24.92 -1.72 -26.92
C LEU A 211 -25.48 -3.11 -27.24
N ASP A 212 -26.68 -3.43 -26.76
CA ASP A 212 -27.42 -4.66 -27.09
C ASP A 212 -28.16 -4.56 -28.44
N GLY A 213 -28.08 -3.41 -29.12
CA GLY A 213 -28.62 -3.19 -30.47
C GLY A 213 -30.06 -2.67 -30.53
N SER A 214 -30.61 -2.17 -29.42
CA SER A 214 -31.90 -1.48 -29.40
C SER A 214 -31.77 -0.02 -29.83
N ASP A 215 -32.65 0.42 -30.72
CA ASP A 215 -32.80 1.83 -31.13
C ASP A 215 -34.11 2.47 -30.62
N ASP A 216 -34.94 1.72 -29.89
CA ASP A 216 -36.14 2.22 -29.23
C ASP A 216 -35.89 2.40 -27.72
N PHE A 217 -36.12 3.62 -27.24
CA PHE A 217 -35.95 4.03 -25.84
C PHE A 217 -37.24 4.65 -25.26
N SER A 218 -38.37 4.52 -25.95
CA SER A 218 -39.64 5.15 -25.57
C SER A 218 -40.11 4.78 -24.17
N ASP A 219 -39.93 3.53 -23.75
CA ASP A 219 -40.23 3.07 -22.39
C ASP A 219 -39.32 3.71 -21.34
N LEU A 220 -38.03 3.85 -21.65
CA LEU A 220 -37.05 4.51 -20.77
C LEU A 220 -37.31 6.02 -20.67
N ASP A 221 -37.69 6.66 -21.79
CA ASP A 221 -38.12 8.05 -21.84
C ASP A 221 -39.36 8.29 -20.96
N GLN A 222 -40.32 7.37 -21.00
CA GLN A 222 -41.52 7.45 -20.17
C GLN A 222 -41.16 7.31 -18.68
N GLN A 223 -40.26 6.39 -18.33
CA GLN A 223 -39.78 6.21 -16.96
C GLN A 223 -39.03 7.45 -16.44
N LEU A 224 -38.19 8.06 -17.26
CA LEU A 224 -37.48 9.31 -16.91
C LEU A 224 -38.46 10.46 -16.68
N ARG A 225 -39.50 10.60 -17.53
CA ARG A 225 -40.55 11.62 -17.35
C ARG A 225 -41.31 11.43 -16.05
N GLN A 226 -41.65 10.19 -15.70
CA GLN A 226 -42.34 9.88 -14.45
C GLN A 226 -41.47 10.14 -13.22
N SER A 227 -40.18 9.82 -13.27
CA SER A 227 -39.27 10.02 -12.15
C SER A 227 -38.93 11.51 -11.94
N LEU A 228 -38.66 12.25 -13.00
CA LEU A 228 -38.45 13.70 -12.94
C LEU A 228 -39.72 14.45 -12.49
N GLY A 229 -40.91 14.02 -12.96
CA GLY A 229 -42.18 14.60 -12.56
C GLY A 229 -42.46 14.50 -11.05
N LYS A 230 -41.99 13.44 -10.39
CA LYS A 230 -42.06 13.30 -8.92
C LYS A 230 -41.15 14.30 -8.19
N VAL A 231 -40.00 14.64 -8.77
CA VAL A 231 -39.05 15.63 -8.21
C VAL A 231 -39.56 17.06 -8.41
N THR A 232 -40.22 17.35 -9.53
CA THR A 232 -40.75 18.70 -9.85
C THR A 232 -41.93 19.11 -8.96
N MET A 233 -42.58 18.16 -8.30
CA MET A 233 -43.64 18.41 -7.31
C MET A 233 -43.10 18.73 -5.91
N HIS A 234 -41.77 18.75 -5.71
CA HIS A 234 -41.16 19.14 -4.46
C HIS A 234 -41.03 20.69 -4.38
N PRO A 235 -41.45 21.34 -3.28
CA PRO A 235 -41.53 22.82 -3.18
C PRO A 235 -40.20 23.54 -3.53
N VAL A 236 -39.07 22.91 -3.21
CA VAL A 236 -37.72 23.45 -3.41
C VAL A 236 -37.33 23.56 -4.90
N PHE A 237 -37.85 22.68 -5.77
CA PHE A 237 -37.51 22.68 -7.21
C PHE A 237 -38.46 23.54 -8.06
N GLN A 238 -39.62 23.92 -7.50
CA GLN A 238 -40.62 24.73 -8.17
C GLN A 238 -40.16 26.18 -8.40
N GLU A 239 -39.28 26.74 -7.55
CA GLU A 239 -38.78 28.12 -7.74
C GLU A 239 -37.66 28.25 -8.78
N LEU A 240 -36.85 27.21 -9.00
CA LEU A 240 -35.66 27.29 -9.86
C LEU A 240 -35.91 26.97 -11.34
N THR A 241 -37.00 26.26 -11.68
CA THR A 241 -37.27 25.78 -13.05
C THR A 241 -38.51 26.38 -13.73
N PHE A 242 -39.41 27.01 -12.98
CA PHE A 242 -40.74 27.38 -13.46
C PHE A 242 -40.78 28.63 -14.35
N SER A 243 -39.89 29.62 -14.16
CA SER A 243 -40.03 30.92 -14.85
C SER A 243 -39.58 30.92 -16.32
N GLY A 244 -38.59 30.10 -16.69
CA GLY A 244 -38.04 30.08 -18.06
C GLY A 244 -38.62 29.00 -18.97
N ILE A 245 -38.95 27.83 -18.41
CA ILE A 245 -39.31 26.64 -19.21
C ILE A 245 -40.81 26.64 -19.56
N GLU A 246 -41.70 27.13 -18.68
CA GLU A 246 -43.13 27.20 -18.99
C GLU A 246 -43.46 28.23 -20.08
N GLN A 247 -42.74 29.36 -20.14
CA GLN A 247 -42.93 30.35 -21.19
C GLN A 247 -42.52 29.83 -22.57
N SER A 248 -41.43 29.04 -22.64
CA SER A 248 -40.97 28.43 -23.87
C SER A 248 -41.88 27.26 -24.32
N ASN A 249 -42.23 26.37 -23.39
CA ASN A 249 -43.08 25.23 -23.70
C ASN A 249 -44.54 25.64 -24.01
N GLY A 250 -45.05 26.69 -23.36
CA GLY A 250 -46.40 27.22 -23.65
C GLY A 250 -46.55 27.76 -25.07
N ALA A 251 -45.52 28.42 -25.59
CA ALA A 251 -45.50 28.91 -26.97
C ALA A 251 -45.49 27.75 -27.99
N VAL A 252 -44.69 26.71 -27.72
CA VAL A 252 -44.59 25.52 -28.60
C VAL A 252 -45.88 24.68 -28.57
N ILE A 253 -46.55 24.58 -27.42
CA ILE A 253 -47.84 23.89 -27.29
C ILE A 253 -48.94 24.63 -28.05
N GLN A 254 -49.01 25.96 -27.95
CA GLN A 254 -49.97 26.75 -28.73
C GLN A 254 -49.74 26.60 -30.25
N GLU A 255 -48.48 26.58 -30.70
CA GLU A 255 -48.18 26.44 -32.12
C GLU A 255 -48.53 25.04 -32.66
N THR A 256 -48.35 24.00 -31.85
CA THR A 256 -48.72 22.62 -32.21
C THR A 256 -50.23 22.41 -32.23
N GLU A 257 -50.98 22.98 -31.27
CA GLU A 257 -52.45 22.95 -31.30
C GLU A 257 -53.01 23.70 -32.52
N ARG A 258 -52.39 24.84 -32.89
CA ARG A 258 -52.80 25.59 -34.09
C ARG A 258 -52.61 24.78 -35.38
N LYS A 259 -51.48 24.09 -35.52
CA LYS A 259 -51.19 23.22 -36.68
C LYS A 259 -52.10 21.99 -36.71
N ALA A 260 -52.38 21.38 -35.56
CA ALA A 260 -53.33 20.26 -35.45
C ALA A 260 -54.77 20.67 -35.84
N GLY A 261 -55.19 21.88 -35.45
CA GLY A 261 -56.48 22.45 -35.83
C GLY A 261 -56.59 22.72 -37.35
N GLN A 262 -55.50 23.13 -37.99
CA GLN A 262 -55.46 23.30 -39.45
C GLN A 262 -55.51 21.95 -40.18
N LEU A 263 -54.79 20.94 -39.69
CA LEU A 263 -54.78 19.59 -40.27
C LEU A 263 -56.18 18.95 -40.26
N LYS A 264 -56.94 19.09 -39.16
CA LYS A 264 -58.31 18.58 -39.09
C LYS A 264 -59.25 19.23 -40.10
N LYS A 265 -59.10 20.53 -40.37
CA LYS A 265 -59.92 21.23 -41.38
C LYS A 265 -59.61 20.75 -42.79
N THR A 266 -58.33 20.59 -43.13
CA THR A 266 -57.93 20.11 -44.45
C THR A 266 -58.34 18.65 -44.70
N VAL A 267 -58.30 17.80 -43.68
CA VAL A 267 -58.75 16.40 -43.80
C VAL A 267 -60.26 16.32 -44.03
N ALA A 268 -61.05 17.14 -43.35
CA ALA A 268 -62.50 17.21 -43.56
C ALA A 268 -62.87 17.70 -44.97
N GLU A 269 -62.14 18.70 -45.50
CA GLU A 269 -62.30 19.18 -46.88
C GLU A 269 -61.94 18.09 -47.91
N ILE A 270 -60.89 17.30 -47.66
CA ILE A 270 -60.49 16.17 -48.51
C ILE A 270 -61.54 15.05 -48.49
N GLU A 271 -62.09 14.69 -47.33
CA GLU A 271 -63.19 13.70 -47.25
C GLU A 271 -64.45 14.16 -47.98
N GLN A 272 -64.76 15.46 -47.91
CA GLN A 272 -65.89 16.05 -48.62
C GLN A 272 -65.69 15.98 -50.14
N ILE A 273 -64.48 16.19 -50.64
CA ILE A 273 -64.12 16.06 -52.06
C ILE A 273 -64.12 14.59 -52.49
N MET A 274 -63.62 13.66 -51.67
CA MET A 274 -63.61 12.21 -51.97
C MET A 274 -65.02 11.61 -52.04
N SER A 275 -65.99 12.15 -51.30
CA SER A 275 -67.39 11.72 -51.37
C SER A 275 -68.07 12.06 -52.72
N HIS A 276 -67.61 13.11 -53.41
CA HIS A 276 -68.12 13.52 -54.73
C HIS A 276 -67.56 12.69 -55.90
N VAL A 277 -66.46 11.96 -55.67
CA VAL A 277 -65.79 11.15 -56.71
C VAL A 277 -66.32 9.71 -56.77
N ARG A 278 -67.08 9.25 -55.77
CA ARG A 278 -67.57 7.85 -55.67
C ARG A 278 -68.77 7.49 -56.57
N VAL A 279 -69.38 8.43 -57.28
CA VAL A 279 -70.67 8.22 -57.99
C VAL A 279 -70.51 7.76 -59.44
N ILE A 280 -69.30 7.75 -60.00
CA ILE A 280 -69.11 7.46 -61.42
C ILE A 280 -68.14 6.30 -61.59
N GLN A 281 -68.63 5.04 -61.61
CA GLN A 281 -67.88 3.91 -62.20
C GLN A 281 -68.65 2.57 -62.28
N SER A 282 -69.17 2.23 -63.47
CA SER A 282 -69.04 0.93 -64.20
C SER A 282 -70.12 0.80 -65.30
N PRO A 283 -69.96 -0.02 -66.39
CA PRO A 283 -69.01 -1.13 -66.62
C PRO A 283 -68.10 -0.91 -67.87
N ARG A 284 -66.80 -1.24 -67.89
CA ARG A 284 -66.13 -2.57 -67.94
C ARG A 284 -66.50 -3.38 -69.21
N ASN A 285 -65.92 -3.00 -70.35
CA ASN A 285 -65.44 -3.90 -71.43
C ASN A 285 -64.69 -3.17 -72.59
N GLU A 286 -64.66 -1.84 -72.65
CA GLU A 286 -63.67 -1.04 -73.44
C GLU A 286 -62.38 -0.76 -72.64
N ARG A 287 -62.16 -1.50 -71.57
CA ARG A 287 -61.31 -1.06 -70.46
C ARG A 287 -59.82 -1.20 -70.73
N ASP A 288 -59.37 -2.17 -71.53
CA ASP A 288 -57.93 -2.38 -71.75
C ASP A 288 -57.34 -1.50 -72.87
N GLN A 289 -58.17 -1.03 -73.81
CA GLN A 289 -57.76 -0.06 -74.85
C GLN A 289 -57.88 1.37 -74.33
N LEU A 290 -58.98 1.67 -73.63
CA LEU A 290 -59.08 2.91 -72.87
C LEU A 290 -58.07 2.94 -71.74
N GLU A 291 -57.65 1.85 -71.09
CA GLU A 291 -56.60 1.92 -70.05
C GLU A 291 -55.26 2.36 -70.63
N LYS A 292 -54.91 2.00 -71.87
CA LYS A 292 -53.67 2.48 -72.52
C LYS A 292 -53.78 3.93 -73.01
N GLU A 293 -54.91 4.32 -73.61
CA GLU A 293 -55.13 5.73 -73.99
C GLU A 293 -55.30 6.61 -72.76
N HIS A 294 -55.94 6.12 -71.71
CA HIS A 294 -56.07 6.76 -70.41
C HIS A 294 -54.73 6.78 -69.68
N GLU A 295 -53.85 5.79 -69.81
CA GLU A 295 -52.50 5.83 -69.23
C GLU A 295 -51.63 6.87 -69.96
N LEU A 296 -51.75 6.99 -71.29
CA LEU A 296 -51.11 8.06 -72.06
C LEU A 296 -51.70 9.45 -71.72
N GLN A 297 -53.03 9.57 -71.67
CA GLN A 297 -53.74 10.80 -71.32
C GLN A 297 -53.57 11.19 -69.86
N LEU A 298 -53.42 10.23 -68.93
CA LEU A 298 -53.03 10.48 -67.54
C LEU A 298 -51.59 10.94 -67.49
N ALA A 299 -50.69 10.32 -68.25
CA ALA A 299 -49.30 10.76 -68.32
C ALA A 299 -49.19 12.19 -68.86
N ASP A 300 -49.96 12.54 -69.89
CA ASP A 300 -50.00 13.88 -70.45
C ASP A 300 -50.78 14.86 -69.58
N SER A 301 -51.89 14.46 -68.94
CA SER A 301 -52.59 15.25 -67.93
C SER A 301 -51.69 15.55 -66.75
N VAL A 302 -50.88 14.59 -66.29
CA VAL A 302 -49.89 14.80 -65.22
C VAL A 302 -48.80 15.76 -65.68
N LYS A 303 -48.34 15.70 -66.93
CA LYS A 303 -47.39 16.68 -67.47
C LYS A 303 -48.00 18.07 -67.59
N PHE A 304 -49.23 18.19 -68.07
CA PHE A 304 -49.94 19.46 -68.17
C PHE A 304 -50.26 20.04 -66.78
N GLN A 305 -50.62 19.19 -65.83
CA GLN A 305 -50.88 19.61 -64.45
C GLN A 305 -49.59 20.07 -63.78
N LYS A 306 -48.46 19.38 -64.01
CA LYS A 306 -47.13 19.88 -63.61
C LYS A 306 -46.76 21.20 -64.28
N MET A 307 -47.09 21.38 -65.57
CA MET A 307 -46.82 22.61 -66.30
C MET A 307 -47.70 23.77 -65.79
N ILE A 308 -48.98 23.51 -65.53
CA ILE A 308 -49.93 24.45 -64.95
C ILE A 308 -49.49 24.83 -63.54
N GLU A 309 -49.07 23.85 -62.73
CA GLU A 309 -48.60 24.08 -61.39
C GLU A 309 -47.29 24.88 -61.37
N HIS A 310 -46.35 24.56 -62.27
CA HIS A 310 -45.14 25.35 -62.47
C HIS A 310 -45.46 26.78 -62.95
N ASN A 311 -46.41 26.96 -63.86
CA ASN A 311 -46.82 28.28 -64.34
C ASN A 311 -47.59 29.08 -63.27
N ASN A 312 -48.43 28.42 -62.47
CA ASN A 312 -49.13 29.03 -61.34
C ASN A 312 -48.14 29.41 -60.22
N GLN A 313 -47.12 28.58 -59.97
CA GLN A 313 -46.04 28.93 -59.05
C GLN A 313 -45.23 30.13 -59.58
N LYS A 314 -44.92 30.18 -60.89
CA LYS A 314 -44.29 31.35 -61.50
C LYS A 314 -45.17 32.59 -61.41
N LYS A 315 -46.47 32.46 -61.66
CA LYS A 315 -47.44 33.55 -61.55
C LYS A 315 -47.51 34.07 -60.12
N SER A 316 -47.66 33.19 -59.13
CA SER A 316 -47.66 33.55 -57.71
C SER A 316 -46.36 34.26 -57.32
N LYS A 317 -45.19 33.74 -57.73
CA LYS A 317 -43.90 34.40 -57.47
C LYS A 317 -43.80 35.79 -58.10
N LEU A 318 -44.34 35.97 -59.30
CA LEU A 318 -44.38 37.26 -59.98
C LEU A 318 -45.38 38.21 -59.31
N GLU A 319 -46.53 37.71 -58.83
CA GLU A 319 -47.52 38.48 -58.07
C GLU A 319 -46.94 38.94 -56.72
N ASP A 320 -46.26 38.05 -55.99
CA ASP A 320 -45.54 38.38 -54.75
C ASP A 320 -44.44 39.42 -55.01
N ALA A 321 -43.66 39.24 -56.08
CA ALA A 321 -42.62 40.20 -56.47
C ALA A 321 -43.21 41.57 -56.85
N LEU A 322 -44.36 41.60 -57.54
CA LEU A 322 -45.08 42.83 -57.84
C LEU A 322 -45.64 43.49 -56.58
N GLN A 323 -46.15 42.73 -55.61
CA GLN A 323 -46.60 43.29 -54.33
C GLN A 323 -45.43 43.91 -53.56
N VAL A 324 -44.30 43.21 -53.46
CA VAL A 324 -43.09 43.75 -52.81
C VAL A 324 -42.59 44.99 -53.53
N LEU A 325 -42.56 44.99 -54.86
CA LEU A 325 -42.10 46.13 -55.63
C LEU A 325 -43.05 47.33 -55.50
N ASN A 326 -44.36 47.10 -55.52
CA ASN A 326 -45.36 48.16 -55.31
C ASN A 326 -45.30 48.73 -53.89
N ALA A 327 -45.08 47.88 -52.87
CA ALA A 327 -44.88 48.34 -51.50
C ALA A 327 -43.59 49.18 -51.38
N ALA A 328 -42.50 48.74 -52.02
CA ALA A 328 -41.25 49.50 -52.06
C ALA A 328 -41.38 50.83 -52.82
N ILE A 329 -42.16 50.88 -53.89
CA ILE A 329 -42.46 52.13 -54.62
C ILE A 329 -43.27 53.06 -53.71
N SER A 330 -44.32 52.56 -53.06
CA SER A 330 -45.14 53.35 -52.12
C SER A 330 -44.28 53.91 -50.97
N GLU A 331 -43.42 53.09 -50.39
CA GLU A 331 -42.51 53.52 -49.32
C GLU A 331 -41.48 54.56 -49.83
N ALA A 332 -40.95 54.36 -51.04
CA ALA A 332 -40.03 55.31 -51.66
C ALA A 332 -40.72 56.65 -51.97
N GLU A 333 -41.99 56.62 -52.41
CA GLU A 333 -42.81 57.82 -52.64
C GLU A 333 -43.11 58.57 -51.35
N GLU A 334 -43.51 57.85 -50.28
CA GLU A 334 -43.71 58.44 -48.94
C GLU A 334 -42.42 59.07 -48.40
N ARG A 335 -41.29 58.37 -48.53
CA ARG A 335 -39.97 58.91 -48.17
C ARG A 335 -39.64 60.15 -49.01
N LEU A 336 -39.92 60.15 -50.31
CA LEU A 336 -39.69 61.31 -51.18
C LEU A 336 -40.53 62.52 -50.75
N VAL A 337 -41.79 62.29 -50.36
CA VAL A 337 -42.66 63.36 -49.82
C VAL A 337 -42.11 63.87 -48.50
N ALA A 338 -41.73 62.98 -47.58
CA ALA A 338 -41.13 63.34 -46.30
C ALA A 338 -39.85 64.16 -46.49
N LEU A 339 -38.90 63.68 -47.30
CA LEU A 339 -37.67 64.39 -47.65
C LEU A 339 -37.93 65.74 -48.33
N ARG A 340 -38.94 65.86 -49.19
CA ARG A 340 -39.33 67.16 -49.78
C ARG A 340 -39.90 68.12 -48.73
N THR A 341 -40.67 67.62 -47.77
CA THR A 341 -41.20 68.43 -46.68
C THR A 341 -40.09 68.87 -45.71
N GLU A 342 -39.16 67.98 -45.38
CA GLU A 342 -37.99 68.29 -44.56
C GLU A 342 -37.05 69.26 -45.28
N HIS A 343 -36.77 69.05 -46.56
CA HIS A 343 -35.97 69.96 -47.36
C HIS A 343 -36.64 71.34 -47.47
N GLY A 344 -37.96 71.41 -47.62
CA GLY A 344 -38.71 72.66 -47.58
C GLY A 344 -38.66 73.33 -46.20
N GLY A 345 -38.72 72.55 -45.12
CA GLY A 345 -38.57 73.03 -43.75
C GLY A 345 -37.16 73.54 -43.45
N LEU A 346 -36.12 72.82 -43.91
CA LEU A 346 -34.72 73.20 -43.79
C LEU A 346 -34.40 74.43 -44.64
N LEU A 347 -34.93 74.54 -45.87
CA LEU A 347 -34.78 75.74 -46.68
C LEU A 347 -35.40 76.96 -45.99
N LYS A 348 -36.61 76.82 -45.43
CA LYS A 348 -37.23 77.90 -44.64
C LYS A 348 -36.42 78.25 -43.40
N ALA A 349 -35.93 77.25 -42.67
CA ALA A 349 -35.09 77.46 -41.49
C ALA A 349 -33.75 78.12 -41.87
N VAL A 350 -33.16 77.78 -43.01
CA VAL A 350 -31.92 78.38 -43.53
C VAL A 350 -32.15 79.80 -44.04
N GLU A 351 -33.27 80.07 -44.72
CA GLU A 351 -33.70 81.41 -45.13
C GLU A 351 -34.02 82.30 -43.92
N GLU A 352 -34.64 81.74 -42.87
CA GLU A 352 -34.88 82.43 -41.59
C GLU A 352 -33.59 82.71 -40.81
N GLN A 353 -32.62 81.79 -40.88
CA GLN A 353 -31.36 81.90 -40.14
C GLN A 353 -30.37 82.92 -40.74
N ASN A 354 -30.55 83.41 -41.97
CA ASN A 354 -29.69 84.43 -42.62
C ASN A 354 -28.18 84.25 -42.32
N LEU A 355 -27.68 83.01 -42.34
CA LEU A 355 -26.29 82.70 -41.98
C LEU A 355 -25.36 83.13 -43.12
N SER A 356 -24.35 83.94 -42.79
CA SER A 356 -23.29 84.30 -43.72
C SER A 356 -22.41 83.07 -44.03
N PRO A 357 -21.87 82.92 -45.26
CA PRO A 357 -20.89 81.86 -45.60
C PRO A 357 -19.69 81.80 -44.64
N GLU A 358 -19.34 82.94 -44.03
CA GLU A 358 -18.28 83.04 -43.01
C GLU A 358 -18.68 82.42 -41.66
N GLU A 359 -19.96 82.46 -41.28
CA GLU A 359 -20.45 81.84 -40.05
C GLU A 359 -20.61 80.33 -40.20
N ALA A 360 -21.02 79.85 -41.37
CA ALA A 360 -21.07 78.42 -41.67
C ALA A 360 -19.67 77.77 -41.66
N THR A 361 -18.66 78.48 -42.19
CA THR A 361 -17.26 78.03 -42.12
C THR A 361 -16.72 78.08 -40.69
N ARG A 362 -17.06 79.10 -39.89
CA ARG A 362 -16.71 79.16 -38.45
C ARG A 362 -17.35 78.02 -37.65
N MET A 363 -18.62 77.72 -37.87
CA MET A 363 -19.29 76.59 -37.21
C MET A 363 -18.68 75.24 -37.61
N THR A 364 -18.27 75.10 -38.87
CA THR A 364 -17.62 73.87 -39.35
C THR A 364 -16.23 73.72 -38.73
N THR A 365 -15.45 74.79 -38.63
CA THR A 365 -14.14 74.74 -37.98
C THR A 365 -14.26 74.49 -36.47
N GLU A 366 -15.22 75.13 -35.79
CA GLU A 366 -15.51 74.86 -34.39
C GLU A 366 -15.92 73.39 -34.19
N ARG A 367 -16.83 72.85 -35.00
CA ARG A 367 -17.22 71.44 -34.97
C ARG A 367 -16.02 70.51 -35.18
N ASP A 368 -15.14 70.82 -36.13
CA ASP A 368 -13.96 70.01 -36.39
C ASP A 368 -12.93 70.10 -35.25
N THR A 369 -12.78 71.27 -34.62
CA THR A 369 -11.95 71.41 -33.41
C THR A 369 -12.55 70.64 -32.23
N LEU A 370 -13.86 70.72 -32.02
CA LEU A 370 -14.56 69.97 -30.99
C LEU A 370 -14.44 68.46 -31.22
N ALA A 371 -14.60 67.98 -32.46
CA ALA A 371 -14.41 66.59 -32.82
C ALA A 371 -12.98 66.10 -32.54
N ARG A 372 -11.96 66.92 -32.82
CA ARG A 372 -10.56 66.61 -32.46
C ARG A 372 -10.36 66.57 -30.95
N THR A 373 -10.88 67.55 -30.20
CA THR A 373 -10.76 67.55 -28.73
C THR A 373 -11.48 66.37 -28.08
N LEU A 374 -12.64 65.96 -28.62
CA LEU A 374 -13.37 64.77 -28.18
C LEU A 374 -12.56 63.50 -28.42
N LYS A 375 -11.91 63.40 -29.60
CA LYS A 375 -11.02 62.28 -29.91
C LYS A 375 -9.81 62.24 -28.97
N ASP A 376 -9.15 63.37 -28.75
CA ASP A 376 -8.01 63.47 -27.82
C ASP A 376 -8.41 63.11 -26.38
N LEU A 377 -9.60 63.52 -25.94
CA LEU A 377 -10.15 63.15 -24.63
C LEU A 377 -10.46 61.65 -24.56
N HIS A 378 -11.01 61.07 -25.63
CA HIS A 378 -11.26 59.63 -25.69
C HIS A 378 -9.96 58.83 -25.61
N ASP A 379 -8.93 59.24 -26.35
CA ASP A 379 -7.61 58.60 -26.33
C ASP A 379 -6.97 58.72 -24.94
N ARG A 380 -7.07 59.89 -24.27
CA ARG A 380 -6.59 60.08 -22.89
C ARG A 380 -7.35 59.21 -21.88
N VAL A 381 -8.66 59.06 -22.03
CA VAL A 381 -9.46 58.18 -21.17
C VAL A 381 -9.07 56.72 -21.39
N ALA A 382 -8.83 56.31 -22.65
CA ALA A 382 -8.35 54.97 -22.98
C ALA A 382 -6.96 54.71 -22.36
N GLU A 383 -6.02 55.64 -22.48
CA GLU A 383 -4.70 55.55 -21.84
C GLU A 383 -4.79 55.51 -20.31
N ALA A 384 -5.62 56.37 -19.70
CA ALA A 384 -5.85 56.36 -18.25
C ALA A 384 -6.43 55.03 -17.78
N SER A 385 -7.44 54.50 -18.48
CA SER A 385 -8.05 53.20 -18.17
C SER A 385 -7.05 52.05 -18.31
N LYS A 386 -6.18 52.07 -19.33
CA LYS A 386 -5.10 51.10 -19.48
C LYS A 386 -4.09 51.17 -18.32
N THR A 387 -3.64 52.36 -17.95
CA THR A 387 -2.70 52.51 -16.82
C THR A 387 -3.34 52.13 -15.49
N GLN A 388 -4.65 52.37 -15.30
CA GLN A 388 -5.40 51.88 -14.15
C GLN A 388 -5.40 50.35 -14.11
N TRP A 389 -5.75 49.69 -15.22
CA TRP A 389 -5.76 48.24 -15.31
C TRP A 389 -4.37 47.63 -15.04
N GLU A 390 -3.31 48.21 -15.60
CA GLU A 390 -1.93 47.79 -15.33
C GLU A 390 -1.55 47.92 -13.85
N ARG A 391 -2.00 49.00 -13.19
CA ARG A 391 -1.78 49.21 -11.75
C ARG A 391 -2.60 48.24 -10.90
N GLU A 392 -3.86 47.99 -11.24
CA GLU A 392 -4.72 47.01 -10.56
C GLU A 392 -4.13 45.61 -10.65
N MET A 393 -3.67 45.21 -11.84
CA MET A 393 -2.94 43.95 -12.02
C MET A 393 -1.66 43.88 -11.18
N ALA A 394 -0.89 44.97 -11.12
CA ALA A 394 0.33 45.02 -10.31
C ALA A 394 0.02 44.91 -8.80
N VAL A 395 -1.06 45.55 -8.33
CA VAL A 395 -1.53 45.45 -6.94
C VAL A 395 -2.01 44.04 -6.64
N ALA A 396 -2.83 43.44 -7.49
CA ALA A 396 -3.31 42.06 -7.32
C ALA A 396 -2.15 41.06 -7.27
N LYS A 397 -1.17 41.20 -8.17
CA LYS A 397 0.03 40.35 -8.20
C LYS A 397 0.88 40.53 -6.93
N ARG A 398 1.06 41.76 -6.45
CA ARG A 398 1.79 42.04 -5.20
C ARG A 398 1.02 41.55 -3.97
N GLY A 399 -0.31 41.65 -3.97
CA GLY A 399 -1.18 41.13 -2.93
C GLY A 399 -1.06 39.61 -2.80
N SER A 400 -1.17 38.87 -3.90
CA SER A 400 -0.95 37.42 -3.93
C SER A 400 0.45 37.04 -3.42
N SER A 401 1.50 37.73 -3.88
CA SER A 401 2.87 37.47 -3.38
C SER A 401 3.03 37.74 -1.89
N MET A 402 2.27 38.69 -1.32
CA MET A 402 2.27 39.00 0.10
C MET A 402 1.53 37.94 0.92
N GLU A 403 0.40 37.45 0.41
CA GLU A 403 -0.33 36.32 1.01
C GLU A 403 0.53 35.05 1.03
N ASP A 404 1.21 34.73 -0.08
CA ASP A 404 2.12 33.58 -0.17
C ASP A 404 3.25 33.67 0.89
N ALA A 405 3.87 34.85 1.03
CA ALA A 405 4.92 35.08 2.01
C ALA A 405 4.41 34.95 3.46
N ILE A 406 3.16 35.35 3.72
CA ILE A 406 2.55 35.23 5.04
C ILE A 406 2.15 33.79 5.34
N GLN A 407 1.67 33.04 4.36
CA GLN A 407 1.46 31.61 4.52
C GLN A 407 2.77 30.88 4.82
N GLU A 408 3.85 31.19 4.11
CA GLU A 408 5.18 30.62 4.39
C GLU A 408 5.64 30.96 5.82
N TYR A 409 5.51 32.22 6.23
CA TYR A 409 5.83 32.64 7.58
C TYR A 409 4.96 31.92 8.64
N MET A 410 3.64 31.82 8.44
CA MET A 410 2.73 31.11 9.35
C MET A 410 3.08 29.63 9.47
N GLN A 411 3.48 28.98 8.37
CA GLN A 411 3.96 27.59 8.42
C GLN A 411 5.23 27.47 9.26
N VAL A 412 6.18 28.39 9.12
CA VAL A 412 7.43 28.38 9.90
C VAL A 412 7.16 28.67 11.38
N VAL A 413 6.31 29.63 11.70
CA VAL A 413 5.90 29.98 13.08
C VAL A 413 5.20 28.80 13.75
N TYR A 414 4.32 28.11 13.03
CA TYR A 414 3.64 26.92 13.53
C TYR A 414 4.63 25.79 13.81
N ARG A 415 5.56 25.51 12.88
CA ARG A 415 6.63 24.52 13.09
C ARG A 415 7.56 24.88 14.26
N ALA A 416 7.79 26.17 14.48
CA ALA A 416 8.59 26.65 15.61
C ALA A 416 7.85 26.58 16.96
N GLY A 417 6.54 26.27 16.96
CA GLY A 417 5.71 26.20 18.16
C GLY A 417 5.38 27.57 18.78
N LEU A 418 5.39 28.63 17.97
CA LEU A 418 5.05 30.00 18.40
C LEU A 418 3.57 30.36 18.18
N PHE A 419 2.78 29.44 17.59
CA PHE A 419 1.35 29.59 17.32
C PHE A 419 0.67 28.21 17.41
N PRO A 420 -0.53 28.05 18.01
CA PRO A 420 -1.45 29.09 18.50
C PRO A 420 -1.03 29.80 19.78
N ASP A 421 -0.44 29.06 20.73
CA ASP A 421 0.02 29.60 22.01
C ASP A 421 1.55 29.65 22.04
N ALA A 422 2.10 30.86 22.17
CA ALA A 422 3.54 31.04 22.32
C ALA A 422 4.01 30.63 23.73
N PRO A 423 5.18 29.98 23.85
CA PRO A 423 5.75 29.64 25.15
C PRO A 423 6.13 30.91 25.93
N LYS A 424 5.92 30.90 27.25
CA LYS A 424 6.38 31.96 28.17
C LYS A 424 7.90 32.11 28.02
N PRO A 425 8.46 33.33 27.93
CA PRO A 425 7.86 34.66 28.17
C PRO A 425 7.26 35.37 26.93
N PHE A 426 7.04 34.66 25.82
CA PHE A 426 6.59 35.25 24.54
C PHE A 426 5.07 35.21 24.34
N ASP A 427 4.30 34.85 25.37
CA ASP A 427 2.84 34.74 25.37
C ASP A 427 2.12 36.06 25.06
N GLN A 428 2.73 37.20 25.38
CA GLN A 428 2.19 38.53 25.14
C GLN A 428 2.34 39.03 23.69
N ILE A 429 3.07 38.30 22.84
CA ILE A 429 3.39 38.73 21.47
C ILE A 429 2.55 37.92 20.48
N GLN A 430 1.77 38.63 19.65
CA GLN A 430 1.00 38.01 18.58
C GLN A 430 1.90 37.71 17.38
N PHE A 431 2.25 36.44 17.19
CA PHE A 431 3.06 35.98 16.05
C PHE A 431 2.24 35.69 14.79
N GLY A 432 0.91 35.55 14.91
CA GLY A 432 -0.01 35.33 13.81
C GLY A 432 -0.17 36.58 12.96
N LEU A 433 0.04 36.46 11.64
CA LEU A 433 -0.10 37.56 10.68
C LEU A 433 -1.32 37.31 9.80
N ASP A 434 -2.24 38.26 9.81
CA ASP A 434 -3.38 38.30 8.90
C ASP A 434 -3.27 39.51 7.97
N VAL A 435 -3.61 39.32 6.70
CA VAL A 435 -3.61 40.39 5.69
C VAL A 435 -5.03 40.88 5.46
N ASN A 436 -5.21 42.19 5.53
CA ASN A 436 -6.40 42.84 4.99
C ASN A 436 -6.02 43.75 3.81
N LEU A 437 -6.22 43.26 2.59
CA LEU A 437 -5.94 44.00 1.35
C LEU A 437 -6.87 45.21 1.14
N THR A 438 -7.96 45.32 1.90
CA THR A 438 -8.93 46.42 1.80
C THR A 438 -8.62 47.60 2.74
N ALA A 439 -7.67 47.41 3.66
CA ALA A 439 -7.25 48.43 4.62
C ALA A 439 -6.17 49.36 4.02
N PRO A 440 -6.01 50.60 4.53
CA PRO A 440 -4.92 51.48 4.12
C PRO A 440 -3.55 50.83 4.41
N PRO A 441 -2.47 51.18 3.67
CA PRO A 441 -1.16 50.51 3.74
C PRO A 441 -0.55 50.36 5.14
N ALA A 442 -0.91 51.24 6.08
CA ALA A 442 -0.44 51.20 7.46
C ALA A 442 -1.17 50.17 8.34
N GLU A 443 -2.37 49.74 7.95
CA GLU A 443 -3.26 48.84 8.70
C GLU A 443 -3.51 47.52 7.95
N MET A 444 -2.81 47.29 6.83
CA MET A 444 -2.93 46.05 6.04
C MET A 444 -2.49 44.80 6.81
N LEU A 445 -1.70 44.97 7.88
CA LEU A 445 -1.19 43.92 8.75
C LEU A 445 -1.67 44.16 10.18
N ASN A 446 -2.06 43.08 10.86
CA ASN A 446 -2.52 43.09 12.24
C ASN A 446 -1.41 43.37 13.27
N ALA A 447 -0.13 43.20 12.92
CA ALA A 447 1.00 43.33 13.85
C ALA A 447 2.25 43.95 13.21
N ASP A 448 3.07 44.62 14.04
CA ASP A 448 4.33 45.22 13.61
C ASP A 448 5.45 44.17 13.51
N ILE A 449 5.77 43.80 12.28
CA ILE A 449 6.81 42.82 11.95
C ILE A 449 8.20 43.31 12.40
N ARG A 450 8.48 44.62 12.29
CA ARG A 450 9.86 45.15 12.43
C ARG A 450 10.27 45.32 13.87
N HIS A 451 9.37 45.89 14.70
CA HIS A 451 9.72 46.28 16.06
C HIS A 451 9.22 45.30 17.13
N SER A 452 8.24 44.46 16.83
CA SER A 452 7.70 43.48 17.77
C SER A 452 8.12 42.05 17.43
N ILE A 453 7.70 41.54 16.27
CA ILE A 453 7.87 40.13 15.90
C ILE A 453 9.34 39.78 15.68
N ARG A 454 10.07 40.54 14.86
CA ARG A 454 11.47 40.20 14.50
C ARG A 454 12.40 40.17 15.72
N PRO A 455 12.41 41.16 16.64
CA PRO A 455 13.21 41.07 17.86
C PRO A 455 12.82 39.90 18.76
N ALA A 456 11.53 39.58 18.84
CA ALA A 456 11.03 38.45 19.64
C ALA A 456 11.50 37.10 19.07
N VAL A 457 11.41 36.90 17.76
CA VAL A 457 11.89 35.68 17.08
C VAL A 457 13.40 35.53 17.24
N THR A 458 14.18 36.61 17.14
CA THR A 458 15.63 36.56 17.37
C THR A 458 15.94 36.13 18.79
N ARG A 459 15.27 36.71 19.79
CA ARG A 459 15.44 36.33 21.21
C ARG A 459 15.05 34.88 21.47
N PHE A 460 13.91 34.43 20.93
CA PHE A 460 13.50 33.02 21.02
C PHE A 460 14.53 32.08 20.38
N GLY A 461 15.08 32.48 19.23
CA GLY A 461 16.15 31.74 18.56
C GLY A 461 17.42 31.65 19.40
N GLU A 462 17.82 32.73 20.06
CA GLU A 462 18.97 32.75 20.99
C GLU A 462 18.73 31.85 22.20
N GLU A 463 17.55 31.92 22.83
CA GLU A 463 17.19 31.05 23.96
C GLU A 463 17.21 29.57 23.57
N ARG A 464 16.61 29.21 22.42
CA ARG A 464 16.63 27.82 21.92
C ARG A 464 18.03 27.36 21.55
N ARG A 465 18.88 28.24 21.01
CA ARG A 465 20.30 27.92 20.75
C ARG A 465 21.06 27.64 22.04
N LEU A 466 20.84 28.44 23.08
CA LEU A 466 21.45 28.22 24.40
C LEU A 466 20.99 26.92 25.05
N VAL A 467 19.70 26.60 24.96
CA VAL A 467 19.18 25.32 25.45
C VAL A 467 19.79 24.17 24.66
N ARG A 468 19.90 24.28 23.34
CA ARG A 468 20.54 23.25 22.51
C ARG A 468 22.00 23.04 22.90
N THR A 469 22.78 24.11 23.07
CA THR A 469 24.20 23.97 23.48
C THR A 469 24.32 23.30 24.84
N ARG A 470 23.44 23.60 25.80
CA ARG A 470 23.43 22.92 27.10
C ARG A 470 23.11 21.43 26.97
N LEU A 471 22.12 21.08 26.17
CA LEU A 471 21.77 19.67 25.92
C LEU A 471 22.89 18.93 25.16
N ASP A 472 23.58 19.61 24.25
CA ASP A 472 24.74 19.05 23.56
C ASP A 472 25.90 18.82 24.55
N ASP A 473 26.15 19.75 25.47
CA ASP A 473 27.16 19.60 26.54
C ASP A 473 26.79 18.42 27.48
N GLU A 474 25.52 18.32 27.90
CA GLU A 474 25.01 17.20 28.71
C GLU A 474 25.13 15.86 27.95
N ARG A 475 24.84 15.85 26.65
CA ARG A 475 25.00 14.67 25.79
C ARG A 475 26.46 14.24 25.74
N ILE A 476 27.40 15.17 25.57
CA ILE A 476 28.84 14.86 25.55
C ILE A 476 29.28 14.21 26.87
N VAL A 477 28.78 14.70 28.01
CA VAL A 477 29.07 14.10 29.33
C VAL A 477 28.54 12.67 29.40
N VAL A 478 27.30 12.44 28.97
CA VAL A 478 26.69 11.09 28.97
C VAL A 478 27.42 10.16 28.00
N GLU A 479 27.87 10.66 26.85
CA GLU A 479 28.69 9.89 25.90
C GLU A 479 30.05 9.51 26.52
N ASP A 480 30.74 10.42 27.22
CA ASP A 480 31.99 10.10 27.93
C ASP A 480 31.77 9.07 29.05
N GLU A 481 30.65 9.16 29.80
CA GLU A 481 30.29 8.14 30.80
C GLU A 481 30.01 6.76 30.16
N LEU A 482 29.33 6.73 29.02
CA LEU A 482 29.06 5.50 28.27
C LEU A 482 30.35 4.87 27.74
N ASP A 483 31.28 5.67 27.21
CA ASP A 483 32.57 5.19 26.73
C ASP A 483 33.40 4.59 27.88
N ARG A 484 33.42 5.25 29.05
CA ARG A 484 34.09 4.72 30.25
C ARG A 484 33.48 3.40 30.72
N LEU A 485 32.16 3.29 30.74
CA LEU A 485 31.47 2.04 31.10
C LEU A 485 31.73 0.94 30.08
N THR A 486 31.78 1.27 28.79
CA THR A 486 32.08 0.33 27.72
C THR A 486 33.49 -0.22 27.88
N GLN A 487 34.48 0.64 28.10
CA GLN A 487 35.86 0.22 28.37
C GLN A 487 35.98 -0.63 29.64
N PHE A 488 35.22 -0.31 30.70
CA PHE A 488 35.18 -1.12 31.91
C PHE A 488 34.61 -2.52 31.64
N VAL A 489 33.54 -2.64 30.84
CA VAL A 489 32.97 -3.93 30.45
C VAL A 489 33.94 -4.73 29.59
N GLU A 490 34.66 -4.10 28.66
CA GLU A 490 35.70 -4.76 27.86
C GLU A 490 36.83 -5.31 28.74
N ASN A 491 37.36 -4.50 29.67
CA ASN A 491 38.38 -4.94 30.61
C ASN A 491 37.88 -6.14 31.47
N GLN A 492 36.63 -6.11 31.93
CA GLN A 492 36.05 -7.23 32.69
C GLN A 492 35.86 -8.49 31.84
N LYS A 493 35.53 -8.36 30.55
CA LYS A 493 35.48 -9.50 29.62
C LYS A 493 36.86 -10.10 29.41
N GLU A 494 37.90 -9.28 29.20
CA GLU A 494 39.28 -9.76 29.09
C GLU A 494 39.74 -10.46 30.37
N GLU A 495 39.38 -9.95 31.55
CA GLU A 495 39.67 -10.63 32.83
C GLU A 495 38.94 -11.98 32.94
N LEU A 496 37.69 -12.07 32.48
CA LEU A 496 36.92 -13.31 32.45
C LEU A 496 37.54 -14.33 31.50
N GLU A 497 37.87 -13.93 30.27
CA GLU A 497 38.55 -14.79 29.29
C GLU A 497 39.88 -15.32 29.85
N ASN A 498 40.68 -14.45 30.47
CA ASN A 498 41.92 -14.86 31.13
C ASN A 498 41.69 -15.81 32.32
N ARG A 499 40.55 -15.72 33.02
CA ARG A 499 40.20 -16.67 34.09
C ARG A 499 39.69 -17.99 33.51
N GLU A 500 38.91 -17.96 32.44
CA GLU A 500 38.44 -19.16 31.74
C GLU A 500 39.60 -19.97 31.16
N VAL A 501 40.58 -19.32 30.52
CA VAL A 501 41.79 -19.98 30.04
C VAL A 501 42.55 -20.64 31.20
N ARG A 502 42.71 -19.95 32.33
CA ARG A 502 43.36 -20.53 33.53
C ARG A 502 42.57 -21.69 34.10
N LEU A 503 41.24 -21.60 34.14
CA LEU A 503 40.37 -22.68 34.60
C LEU A 503 40.52 -23.91 33.71
N ASN A 504 40.50 -23.74 32.39
CA ASN A 504 40.68 -24.82 31.43
C ASN A 504 42.05 -25.49 31.59
N GLN A 505 43.12 -24.72 31.75
CA GLN A 505 44.46 -25.26 32.04
C GLN A 505 44.51 -26.06 33.35
N LEU A 506 43.80 -25.62 34.39
CA LEU A 506 43.73 -26.35 35.65
C LEU A 506 42.89 -27.62 35.54
N LEU A 507 41.81 -27.60 34.76
CA LEU A 507 40.99 -28.78 34.50
C LEU A 507 41.79 -29.82 33.70
N GLU A 508 42.50 -29.40 32.66
CA GLU A 508 43.38 -30.28 31.87
C GLU A 508 44.43 -30.94 32.76
N ARG A 509 45.13 -30.17 33.61
CA ARG A 509 46.07 -30.72 34.60
C ARG A 509 45.41 -31.67 35.61
N ALA A 510 44.19 -31.35 36.05
CA ALA A 510 43.48 -32.22 36.98
C ALA A 510 43.09 -33.56 36.33
N ASP A 511 42.70 -33.53 35.06
CA ASP A 511 42.41 -34.73 34.28
C ASP A 511 43.67 -35.54 33.98
N GLU A 512 44.79 -34.89 33.63
CA GLU A 512 46.10 -35.55 33.50
C GLU A 512 46.51 -36.26 34.80
N ILE A 513 46.39 -35.59 35.96
CA ILE A 513 46.70 -36.19 37.26
C ILE A 513 45.75 -37.36 37.56
N ARG A 514 44.46 -37.21 37.24
CA ARG A 514 43.47 -38.27 37.45
C ARG A 514 43.78 -39.48 36.56
N GLU A 515 44.13 -39.26 35.30
CA GLU A 515 44.50 -40.33 34.36
C GLU A 515 45.77 -41.03 34.84
N HIS A 516 46.81 -40.27 35.21
CA HIS A 516 48.04 -40.83 35.77
C HIS A 516 47.79 -41.64 37.05
N ALA A 517 46.97 -41.14 37.97
CA ALA A 517 46.60 -41.88 39.17
C ALA A 517 45.78 -43.14 38.85
N ALA A 518 44.89 -43.09 37.84
CA ALA A 518 44.12 -44.26 37.40
C ALA A 518 45.01 -45.33 36.76
N THR A 519 46.00 -44.94 35.96
CA THR A 519 46.97 -45.87 35.38
C THR A 519 47.87 -46.47 36.45
N GLU A 520 48.39 -45.66 37.38
CA GLU A 520 49.26 -46.14 38.46
C GLU A 520 48.52 -47.08 39.41
N THR A 521 47.26 -46.77 39.75
CA THR A 521 46.42 -47.67 40.56
C THR A 521 46.09 -48.97 39.80
N ALA A 522 45.87 -48.92 38.48
CA ALA A 522 45.67 -50.13 37.68
C ALA A 522 46.93 -51.01 37.65
N ASP A 523 48.11 -50.41 37.43
CA ASP A 523 49.40 -51.12 37.42
C ASP A 523 49.72 -51.71 38.80
N SER A 524 49.53 -50.94 39.88
CA SER A 524 49.70 -51.41 41.26
C SER A 524 48.75 -52.55 41.61
N ASN A 525 47.50 -52.51 41.14
CA ASN A 525 46.54 -53.59 41.32
C ASN A 525 46.95 -54.86 40.55
N LEU A 526 47.49 -54.72 39.33
CA LEU A 526 48.01 -55.85 38.56
C LEU A 526 49.22 -56.49 39.24
N GLU A 527 50.15 -55.68 39.76
CA GLU A 527 51.31 -56.17 40.51
C GLU A 527 50.88 -56.85 41.82
N SER A 528 49.95 -56.24 42.57
CA SER A 528 49.38 -56.82 43.79
C SER A 528 48.72 -58.17 43.50
N ALA A 529 47.90 -58.28 42.45
CA ALA A 529 47.27 -59.55 42.06
C ALA A 529 48.30 -60.61 41.64
N ARG A 530 49.43 -60.20 41.04
CA ARG A 530 50.53 -61.11 40.72
C ARG A 530 51.22 -61.61 41.99
N LEU A 531 51.56 -60.71 42.91
CA LEU A 531 52.18 -61.05 44.19
C LEU A 531 51.26 -61.94 45.03
N GLU A 532 49.96 -61.67 45.06
CA GLU A 532 48.97 -62.53 45.73
C GLU A 532 48.96 -63.96 45.15
N ARG A 533 49.05 -64.10 43.82
CA ARG A 533 49.18 -65.42 43.17
C ARG A 533 50.50 -66.10 43.53
N GLU A 534 51.61 -65.38 43.53
CA GLU A 534 52.92 -65.92 43.91
C GLU A 534 52.94 -66.35 45.39
N VAL A 535 52.38 -65.56 46.29
CA VAL A 535 52.21 -65.90 47.72
C VAL A 535 51.29 -67.10 47.90
N ALA A 536 50.16 -67.16 47.18
CA ALA A 536 49.28 -68.33 47.21
C ALA A 536 50.01 -69.60 46.75
N ASN A 537 50.77 -69.51 45.65
CA ASN A 537 51.57 -70.62 45.13
C ASN A 537 52.64 -71.05 46.15
N ILE A 538 53.41 -70.12 46.71
CA ILE A 538 54.41 -70.43 47.75
C ILE A 538 53.74 -71.05 48.97
N ARG A 539 52.59 -70.54 49.41
CA ARG A 539 51.84 -71.09 50.54
C ARG A 539 51.40 -72.53 50.27
N THR A 540 50.85 -72.81 49.08
CA THR A 540 50.48 -74.19 48.69
C THR A 540 51.69 -75.12 48.61
N ALA A 541 52.81 -74.66 48.03
CA ALA A 541 54.05 -75.42 47.95
C ALA A 541 54.68 -75.68 49.33
N ALA A 542 54.69 -74.68 50.20
CA ALA A 542 55.16 -74.81 51.58
C ALA A 542 54.27 -75.78 52.38
N GLN A 543 52.95 -75.71 52.21
CA GLN A 543 52.01 -76.63 52.85
C GLN A 543 52.20 -78.08 52.36
N GLN A 544 52.42 -78.28 51.05
CA GLN A 544 52.78 -79.60 50.50
C GLN A 544 54.12 -80.11 51.03
N SER A 545 55.14 -79.25 51.10
CA SER A 545 56.45 -79.60 51.66
C SER A 545 56.37 -79.94 53.14
N ALA A 546 55.61 -79.18 53.93
CA ALA A 546 55.38 -79.45 55.35
C ALA A 546 54.68 -80.80 55.56
N LEU A 547 53.63 -81.10 54.78
CA LEU A 547 52.99 -82.42 54.80
C LEU A 547 53.97 -83.55 54.42
N GLY A 548 54.84 -83.30 53.43
CA GLY A 548 55.90 -84.24 53.04
C GLY A 548 56.91 -84.50 54.17
N LEU A 549 57.36 -83.44 54.85
CA LEU A 549 58.29 -83.54 55.97
C LEU A 549 57.65 -84.21 57.19
N ASP A 550 56.39 -83.90 57.49
CA ASP A 550 55.63 -84.54 58.58
C ASP A 550 55.50 -86.05 58.36
N SER A 551 55.16 -86.48 57.13
CA SER A 551 55.12 -87.91 56.79
C SER A 551 56.48 -88.61 56.93
N ARG A 552 57.57 -87.89 56.63
CA ARG A 552 58.94 -88.42 56.77
C ARG A 552 59.38 -88.47 58.23
N LEU A 553 58.97 -87.50 59.06
CA LEU A 553 59.23 -87.49 60.49
C LEU A 553 58.54 -88.68 61.16
N GLN A 554 57.26 -88.91 60.84
CA GLN A 554 56.52 -90.09 61.33
C GLN A 554 57.20 -91.41 60.94
N ALA A 555 57.73 -91.52 59.71
CA ALA A 555 58.48 -92.70 59.30
C ALA A 555 59.78 -92.92 60.12
N LEU A 556 60.53 -91.85 60.39
CA LEU A 556 61.75 -91.89 61.21
C LEU A 556 61.49 -92.21 62.68
N GLU A 557 60.38 -91.71 63.25
CA GLU A 557 59.97 -92.05 64.62
C GLU A 557 59.69 -93.56 64.76
N ILE A 558 59.05 -94.16 63.76
CA ILE A 558 58.82 -95.61 63.70
C ILE A 558 60.15 -96.37 63.63
N GLU A 559 61.08 -95.96 62.75
CA GLU A 559 62.41 -96.58 62.65
C GLU A 559 63.22 -96.47 63.95
N TYR A 560 63.13 -95.32 64.63
CA TYR A 560 63.80 -95.10 65.91
C TYR A 560 63.24 -95.98 67.03
N ALA A 561 61.91 -96.13 67.10
CA ALA A 561 61.26 -97.03 68.06
C ALA A 561 61.70 -98.49 67.85
N ASP A 562 61.82 -98.94 66.60
CA ASP A 562 62.33 -100.27 66.25
C ASP A 562 63.78 -100.49 66.71
N LEU A 563 64.64 -99.47 66.58
CA LEU A 563 66.02 -99.50 67.05
C LEU A 563 66.13 -99.55 68.59
N GLN A 564 65.29 -98.79 69.29
CA GLN A 564 65.20 -98.88 70.75
C GLN A 564 64.78 -100.28 71.21
N HIS A 565 63.80 -100.90 70.54
CA HIS A 565 63.41 -102.28 70.84
C HIS A 565 64.54 -103.29 70.59
N LYS A 566 65.35 -103.13 69.52
CA LYS A 566 66.51 -103.98 69.25
C LYS A 566 67.61 -103.86 70.32
N THR A 567 67.93 -102.64 70.75
CA THR A 567 68.96 -102.39 71.76
C THR A 567 68.57 -102.90 73.14
N ALA A 568 67.30 -102.78 73.52
CA ALA A 568 66.78 -103.38 74.76
C ALA A 568 66.96 -104.91 74.78
N ARG A 569 66.64 -105.59 73.66
CA ARG A 569 66.85 -107.04 73.53
C ARG A 569 68.31 -107.47 73.72
N LEU A 570 69.24 -106.77 73.06
CA LEU A 570 70.68 -107.07 73.18
C LEU A 570 71.21 -106.88 74.61
N ARG A 571 70.70 -105.86 75.31
CA ARG A 571 71.08 -105.60 76.71
C ARG A 571 70.64 -106.72 77.65
N ASP A 572 69.45 -107.28 77.47
CA ASP A 572 68.95 -108.40 78.27
C ASP A 572 69.74 -109.70 78.00
N GLU A 573 70.23 -109.90 76.78
CA GLU A 573 71.06 -111.05 76.40
C GLU A 573 72.44 -111.00 77.07
N VAL A 574 73.09 -109.83 77.11
CA VAL A 574 74.37 -109.64 77.82
C VAL A 574 74.22 -109.83 79.34
N LEU A 575 73.11 -109.36 79.93
CA LEU A 575 72.86 -109.56 81.36
C LEU A 575 72.75 -111.05 81.72
N LYS A 576 72.18 -111.89 80.84
CA LYS A 576 72.14 -113.35 81.04
C LYS A 576 73.53 -114.00 81.03
N GLU A 577 74.40 -113.60 80.10
CA GLU A 577 75.78 -114.11 80.00
C GLU A 577 76.60 -113.81 81.28
N VAL A 578 76.45 -112.60 81.84
CA VAL A 578 77.17 -112.20 83.07
C VAL A 578 76.73 -113.01 84.30
N VAL A 579 75.45 -113.35 84.40
CA VAL A 579 74.92 -114.19 85.49
C VAL A 579 75.49 -115.61 85.41
N ASN A 580 75.58 -116.19 84.21
CA ASN A 580 76.16 -117.53 84.03
C ASN A 580 77.65 -117.59 84.45
N HIS A 581 78.44 -116.57 84.11
CA HIS A 581 79.86 -116.53 84.50
C HIS A 581 80.07 -116.35 86.00
N THR A 582 79.18 -115.64 86.69
CA THR A 582 79.27 -115.46 88.15
C THR A 582 78.94 -116.74 88.91
N GLU A 583 78.00 -117.56 88.44
CA GLU A 583 77.73 -118.90 89.00
C GLU A 583 78.95 -119.83 88.88
N ALA A 584 79.65 -119.82 87.75
CA ALA A 584 80.84 -120.63 87.54
C ALA A 584 81.96 -120.31 88.55
N ILE A 585 82.17 -119.02 88.86
CA ILE A 585 83.20 -118.58 89.83
C ILE A 585 82.88 -119.05 91.26
N VAL A 586 81.59 -119.06 91.65
CA VAL A 586 81.16 -119.50 92.98
C VAL A 586 81.41 -121.01 93.15
N THR A 587 81.12 -121.83 92.14
CA THR A 587 81.36 -123.28 92.19
C THR A 587 82.85 -123.64 92.28
N PHE A 588 83.72 -122.88 91.61
CA PHE A 588 85.17 -123.06 91.70
C PHE A 588 85.70 -122.77 93.12
N ARG A 589 85.23 -121.69 93.75
CA ARG A 589 85.62 -121.34 95.13
C ARG A 589 85.26 -122.45 96.11
N THR A 590 84.06 -123.03 96.00
CA THR A 590 83.62 -124.11 96.89
C THR A 590 84.47 -125.38 96.78
N GLN A 591 84.97 -125.71 95.59
CA GLN A 591 85.85 -126.88 95.40
C GLN A 591 87.25 -126.69 95.99
N VAL A 592 87.82 -125.48 95.92
CA VAL A 592 89.14 -125.17 96.48
C VAL A 592 89.12 -125.12 98.00
N SER A 593 88.02 -124.67 98.61
CA SER A 593 87.88 -124.70 100.07
C SER A 593 87.81 -126.14 100.61
N ALA A 594 87.09 -127.05 99.92
CA ALA A 594 86.99 -128.45 100.32
C ALA A 594 88.33 -129.23 100.24
N SER A 595 89.20 -128.89 99.29
CA SER A 595 90.52 -129.53 99.17
C SER A 595 91.52 -129.05 100.24
N LEU A 596 91.43 -127.79 100.67
CA LEU A 596 92.27 -127.24 101.75
C LEU A 596 91.90 -127.81 103.13
N ASP A 597 90.61 -128.05 103.41
CA ASP A 597 90.18 -128.68 104.66
C ASP A 597 90.64 -130.15 104.78
N SER A 598 90.76 -130.87 103.64
CA SER A 598 91.29 -132.24 103.62
C SER A 598 92.79 -132.34 103.90
N LEU A 599 93.55 -131.30 103.53
CA LEU A 599 94.99 -131.21 103.78
C LEU A 599 95.30 -130.82 105.23
N ALA A 600 94.45 -130.01 105.87
CA ALA A 600 94.59 -129.65 107.28
C ALA A 600 94.42 -130.86 108.22
N LEU A 601 93.49 -131.78 107.91
CA LEU A 601 93.26 -133.00 108.70
C LEU A 601 94.36 -134.07 108.56
N TYR A 602 95.16 -134.05 107.49
CA TYR A 602 96.26 -135.00 107.29
C TYR A 602 97.54 -134.60 108.06
N ALA A 603 97.70 -133.31 108.38
CA ALA A 603 98.85 -132.77 109.08
C ALA A 603 98.78 -132.90 110.62
N GLU A 604 97.63 -133.27 111.19
CA GLU A 604 97.46 -133.49 112.64
C GLU A 604 97.70 -134.95 113.08
N ASN A 605 97.93 -135.89 112.16
CA ASN A 605 97.99 -137.34 112.45
C ASN A 605 99.28 -138.07 112.02
N ASN A 606 100.35 -137.35 111.65
CA ASN A 606 101.73 -137.86 111.52
C ASN A 606 102.71 -136.70 111.73
#